data_AF-A0A2V5W5X7-F1
#
_entry.id   AF-A0A2V5W5X7-F1
#
_cell.length_a   1.000
_cell.length_b   1.000
_cell.length_c   1.000
_cell.angle_alpha   90.00
_cell.angle_beta   90.00
_cell.angle_gamma   90.00
#
_symmetry.space_group_name_H-M   'P 1'
#
loop_
_entity.id
_entity.type
_entity.pdbx_description
1 polymer ?
#
loop_
_entity_poly.entity_id
_entity_poly.type
_entity_poly.pdbx_seq_one_letter_code
_entity_poly.pdbx_strand_id
1 'polypeptide(L)' 'MGQMGLVGLIGLLTHAANAEPILIGSKKFTESYVLAEIAKRSFENAGLTTEHRQGMGGTIILWQALKNDQIAIYP' A
#
# COMPACT_ATOMS: atom_id res chain seq x y z
N MET A 1 11.14 -42.89 -21.68
CA MET A 1 10.82 -41.50 -22.09
C MET A 1 9.30 -41.32 -22.04
N GLY A 2 8.75 -40.42 -21.21
CA GLY A 2 7.32 -40.08 -21.33
C GLY A 2 6.67 -39.34 -20.16
N GLN A 3 7.15 -39.49 -18.92
CA GLN A 3 6.51 -38.84 -17.76
C GLN A 3 7.14 -37.50 -17.33
N MET A 4 8.13 -36.99 -18.07
CA MET A 4 8.78 -35.71 -17.74
C MET A 4 8.01 -34.47 -18.21
N GLY A 5 6.91 -34.63 -18.95
CA GLY A 5 6.11 -33.51 -19.46
C GLY A 5 5.07 -32.95 -18.48
N LEU A 6 4.61 -33.75 -17.51
CA LEU A 6 3.48 -33.38 -16.64
C LEU A 6 3.92 -32.60 -15.39
N VAL A 7 5.16 -32.77 -14.95
CA VAL A 7 5.70 -32.11 -13.74
C VAL A 7 6.04 -30.63 -13.99
N GLY A 8 6.29 -30.24 -15.25
CA GLY A 8 6.58 -28.84 -15.62
C GLY A 8 5.37 -27.90 -15.59
N LEU A 9 4.14 -28.43 -15.62
CA LEU A 9 2.92 -27.62 -15.78
C LEU A 9 2.34 -27.11 -14.44
N ILE A 10 2.80 -27.64 -13.30
CA ILE A 10 2.29 -27.28 -11.96
C ILE A 10 3.08 -26.10 -11.35
N GLY A 11 4.32 -25.86 -11.78
CA GLY A 11 5.18 -24.81 -11.23
C GLY A 11 4.87 -23.37 -11.69
N LEU A 12 4.00 -23.19 -12.69
CA LEU A 12 3.71 -21.88 -13.29
C LEU A 12 2.54 -21.12 -12.65
N LEU A 13 1.81 -21.72 -11.70
CA LEU A 13 0.54 -21.19 -11.19
C LEU A 13 0.65 -20.34 -9.91
N THR A 14 1.83 -20.21 -9.32
CA THR A 14 2.00 -19.48 -8.05
C THR A 14 2.97 -18.31 -8.17
N HIS A 15 2.72 -17.40 -9.10
CA HIS A 15 3.23 -16.03 -8.97
C HIS A 15 2.16 -15.23 -8.23
N ALA A 16 2.16 -15.33 -6.89
CA ALA A 16 1.39 -14.42 -6.06
C ALA A 16 2.01 -13.03 -6.21
N ALA A 17 1.47 -12.23 -7.13
CA ALA A 17 1.77 -10.81 -7.21
C ALA A 17 1.27 -10.19 -5.91
N ASN A 18 2.19 -9.99 -4.95
CA ASN A 18 1.89 -9.22 -3.76
C ASN A 18 1.69 -7.78 -4.22
N ALA A 19 0.44 -7.31 -4.18
CA ALA A 19 0.17 -5.91 -4.47
C ALA A 19 0.82 -5.05 -3.39
N GLU A 20 1.59 -4.04 -3.81
CA GLU A 20 2.17 -3.06 -2.88
C GLU A 20 1.02 -2.36 -2.12
N PRO A 21 1.19 -2.14 -0.80
CA PRO A 21 0.15 -1.51 0.00
C PRO A 21 -0.10 -0.07 -0.43
N ILE A 22 -1.34 0.40 -0.29
CA ILE A 22 -1.65 1.82 -0.43
C ILE A 22 -1.03 2.57 0.75
N LEU A 23 -0.06 3.43 0.44
CA LEU A 23 0.67 4.22 1.42
C LEU A 23 -0.10 5.52 1.73
N ILE A 24 -0.53 5.69 2.98
CA ILE A 24 -1.30 6.83 3.47
C ILE A 24 -0.38 7.68 4.35
N GLY A 25 -0.18 8.95 4.01
CA GLY A 25 0.64 9.87 4.80
C GLY A 25 -0.17 10.70 5.80
N SER A 26 0.47 11.15 6.88
CA SER A 26 -0.10 12.17 7.78
C SER A 26 0.92 13.21 8.23
N LYS A 27 0.42 14.44 8.43
CA LYS A 27 1.18 15.57 8.99
C LYS A 27 1.51 15.31 10.46
N LYS A 28 2.48 16.04 11.01
CA LYS A 28 2.73 16.13 12.45
C LYS A 28 1.65 16.97 13.16
N PHE A 29 0.40 16.53 13.04
CA PHE A 29 -0.78 17.19 13.61
C PHE A 29 -1.81 16.12 13.98
N THR A 30 -2.34 16.16 15.21
CA THR A 30 -3.19 15.10 15.77
C THR A 30 -4.39 14.76 14.89
N GLU A 31 -5.05 15.77 14.31
CA GLU A 31 -6.19 15.54 13.41
C GLU A 31 -5.79 14.72 12.18
N SER A 32 -4.61 15.00 11.60
CA SER A 32 -4.12 14.29 10.42
C SER A 32 -3.86 12.80 10.73
N TYR A 33 -3.43 12.45 11.94
CA TYR A 33 -3.30 11.06 12.37
C TYR A 33 -4.64 10.34 12.42
N VAL A 34 -5.65 10.96 13.02
CA VAL A 34 -7.00 10.39 13.13
C VAL A 34 -7.62 10.20 11.75
N LEU A 35 -7.53 11.22 10.89
CA LEU A 35 -8.07 11.15 9.52
C LEU A 35 -7.37 10.09 8.67
N ALA A 36 -6.05 9.93 8.80
CA ALA A 36 -5.31 8.91 8.08
C ALA A 36 -5.65 7.48 8.55
N GLU A 37 -5.90 7.26 9.85
CA GLU A 37 -6.39 5.96 10.35
C GLU A 37 -7.83 5.67 9.89
N ILE A 38 -8.69 6.69 9.79
CA ILE A 38 -10.03 6.54 9.19
C ILE A 38 -9.90 6.11 7.74
N ALA A 39 -9.07 6.80 6.94
CA ALA A 39 -8.83 6.46 5.55
C ALA A 39 -8.27 5.04 5.40
N LYS A 40 -7.29 4.66 6.23
CA LYS A 40 -6.71 3.32 6.29
C LYS A 40 -7.80 2.26 6.44
N ARG A 41 -8.66 2.40 7.46
CA ARG A 41 -9.77 1.48 7.71
C ARG A 41 -10.76 1.43 6.54
N SER A 42 -11.04 2.56 5.90
CA SER A 42 -11.91 2.59 4.71
C SER A 42 -11.35 1.75 3.56
N PHE A 43 -10.05 1.82 3.31
CA PHE A 43 -9.40 0.98 2.28
C PHE A 43 -9.34 -0.50 2.69
N GLU A 44 -8.98 -0.79 3.95
CA GLU A 44 -8.95 -2.16 4.46
C GLU A 44 -10.33 -2.84 4.39
N ASN A 45 -11.40 -2.11 4.71
CA ASN A 45 -12.78 -2.58 4.57
C ASN A 45 -13.17 -2.85 3.10
N ALA A 46 -12.49 -2.22 2.15
CA ALA A 46 -12.64 -2.49 0.72
C ALA A 46 -11.76 -3.65 0.22
N GLY A 47 -11.06 -4.35 1.12
CA GLY A 47 -10.18 -5.47 0.78
C GLY A 47 -8.80 -5.06 0.25
N LEU A 48 -8.41 -3.80 0.44
CA LEU A 48 -7.12 -3.28 -0.02
C LEU A 48 -6.10 -3.27 1.12
N THR A 49 -4.88 -3.73 0.83
CA THR A 49 -3.76 -3.64 1.78
C THR A 49 -3.27 -2.20 1.87
N THR A 50 -3.09 -1.69 3.09
CA THR A 50 -2.67 -0.29 3.31
C THR A 50 -1.64 -0.16 4.43
N GLU A 51 -0.86 0.92 4.39
CA GLU A 51 0.10 1.29 5.43
C GLU A 51 -0.02 2.79 5.75
N HIS A 52 0.00 3.14 7.03
CA HIS A 52 -0.04 4.54 7.46
C HIS A 52 1.37 5.03 7.85
N ARG A 53 1.93 5.92 7.04
CA ARG A 53 3.18 6.64 7.29
C ARG A 53 2.92 7.88 8.14
N GLN A 54 3.09 7.72 9.45
CA GLN A 54 2.77 8.75 10.41
C GLN A 54 3.82 9.86 10.50
N GLY A 55 3.35 11.09 10.67
CA GLY A 55 4.18 12.21 11.16
C GLY A 55 5.29 12.63 10.20
N MET A 56 5.03 12.55 8.89
CA MET A 56 6.03 12.81 7.85
C MET A 56 6.55 14.25 7.84
N GLY A 57 5.78 15.22 8.35
CA GLY A 57 6.17 16.62 8.41
C GLY A 57 4.99 17.57 8.28
N GLY A 58 5.23 18.76 7.71
CA GLY A 58 4.19 19.70 7.31
C GLY A 58 3.71 19.47 5.87
N THR A 59 2.78 20.31 5.41
CA THR A 59 2.11 20.17 4.10
C THR A 59 3.08 20.00 2.92
N ILE A 60 4.17 20.76 2.86
CA ILE A 60 5.09 20.70 1.72
C ILE A 60 5.80 19.34 1.59
N ILE A 61 6.08 18.67 2.72
CA ILE A 61 6.73 17.36 2.73
C ILE A 61 5.78 16.30 2.19
N LEU A 62 4.52 16.31 2.65
CA LEU A 62 3.52 15.37 2.14
C LEU A 62 3.15 15.65 0.69
N TRP A 63 3.09 16.91 0.28
CA TRP A 63 2.87 17.29 -1.11
C TRP A 63 3.97 16.74 -2.03
N GLN A 64 5.24 16.88 -1.63
CA GLN A 64 6.36 16.30 -2.36
C GLN A 64 6.31 14.76 -2.35
N ALA A 65 5.97 14.14 -1.22
CA ALA A 65 5.82 12.69 -1.13
C ALA A 65 4.73 12.16 -2.08
N LEU A 66 3.59 12.85 -2.15
CA LEU A 66 2.50 12.54 -3.09
C LEU A 66 2.96 12.69 -4.54
N LYS A 67 3.68 13.78 -4.87
CA LYS A 67 4.17 14.06 -6.22
C LYS A 67 5.23 13.08 -6.72
N ASN A 68 5.93 12.40 -5.81
CA ASN A 68 7.00 11.44 -6.10
C ASN A 68 6.58 9.99 -5.79
N ASP A 69 5.27 9.71 -5.74
CA ASP A 69 4.71 8.36 -5.52
C ASP A 69 5.16 7.67 -4.22
N GLN A 70 5.62 8.44 -3.23
CA GLN A 70 6.04 7.93 -1.92
C GLN A 70 4.86 7.69 -0.98
N ILE A 71 3.74 8.35 -1.25
CA ILE A 71 2.42 8.12 -0.64
C ILE A 71 1.36 8.26 -1.73
N ALA A 72 0.25 7.54 -1.60
CA ALA A 72 -0.88 7.63 -2.51
C ALA A 72 -1.90 8.71 -2.10
N ILE A 73 -1.98 9.05 -0.81
CA ILE A 73 -2.97 9.98 -0.26
C ILE A 73 -2.49 10.56 1.08
N TYR A 74 -2.93 11.78 1.41
CA TYR A 74 -2.80 12.37 2.74
C TYR A 74 -3.92 13.37 3.07
N PRO A 75 -4.28 13.58 4.36
CA PRO A 75 -5.06 14.71 4.85
C PRO A 75 -4.19 15.88 5.36
#